data_AF-A0A957L8X3-F1
#
_entry.id   AF-A0A957L8X3-F1
#
_cell.length_a   1.000
_cell.length_b   1.000
_cell.length_c   1.000
_cell.angle_alpha   90.00
_cell.angle_beta   90.00
_cell.angle_gamma   90.00
#
_symmetry.space_group_name_H-M   'P 1'
#
loop_
_entity.id
_entity.type
_entity.pdbx_description
1 polymer ?
#
loop_
_entity_poly.entity_id
_entity_poly.type
_entity_poly.pdbx_seq_one_letter_code
_entity_poly.pdbx_strand_id
1 'polypeptide(L)' 'MLTEKEHKAALKKIREGLATKVRILAPADACPVCTAIEGVYDFDDVPELPPEGCSCIGGSRATYAPVLDQYGP' A
#
# COMPACT_ATOMS: atom_id res chain seq x y z
N MET A 1 -6.94 -2.41 -11.99
CA MET A 1 -5.47 -2.27 -11.84
C MET A 1 -5.22 -0.82 -11.53
N LEU A 2 -4.49 -0.52 -10.46
CA LEU A 2 -4.24 0.86 -10.02
C LEU A 2 -2.87 1.31 -10.55
N THR A 3 -2.85 2.47 -11.18
CA THR A 3 -1.65 3.15 -11.66
C THR A 3 -0.88 3.81 -10.51
N GLU A 4 0.39 4.15 -10.72
CA GLU A 4 1.21 4.87 -9.71
C GLU A 4 0.50 6.13 -9.16
N LYS A 5 -0.18 6.87 -10.04
CA LYS A 5 -0.93 8.07 -9.66
C LYS A 5 -2.09 7.77 -8.73
N GLU A 6 -2.80 6.67 -8.96
CA GLU A 6 -3.92 6.25 -8.11
C GLU A 6 -3.43 5.76 -6.75
N HIS A 7 -2.29 5.07 -6.71
CA HIS A 7 -1.63 4.67 -5.47
C HIS A 7 -1.17 5.86 -4.63
N LYS A 8 -0.52 6.85 -5.26
CA LYS A 8 -0.14 8.11 -4.59
C LYS A 8 -1.35 8.89 -4.08
N ALA A 9 -2.44 8.93 -4.85
CA ALA A 9 -3.67 9.57 -4.41
C ALA A 9 -4.32 8.84 -3.22
N ALA A 10 -4.31 7.51 -3.22
CA ALA A 10 -4.79 6.70 -2.11
C ALA A 10 -3.96 6.93 -0.84
N LEU A 11 -2.62 6.89 -0.96
CA LEU A 11 -1.71 7.15 0.15
C LEU A 11 -1.91 8.55 0.73
N LYS A 12 -2.05 9.57 -0.13
CA LYS A 12 -2.32 10.94 0.30
C LYS A 12 -3.63 11.05 1.09
N LYS A 13 -4.71 10.43 0.61
CA LYS A 13 -5.99 10.38 1.34
C LYS A 13 -5.88 9.69 2.69
N ILE A 14 -5.09 8.61 2.77
CA ILE A 14 -4.85 7.89 4.03
C ILE A 14 -4.06 8.76 5.01
N ARG A 15 -3.04 9.50 4.51
CA ARG A 15 -2.22 10.42 5.30
C ARG A 15 -2.98 11.66 5.79
N GLU A 16 -3.94 12.14 5.01
CA GLU A 16 -4.85 13.23 5.41
C GLU A 16 -5.95 12.76 6.38
N GLY A 17 -6.11 11.43 6.55
CA GLY A 17 -7.10 10.85 7.45
C GLY A 17 -6.62 10.69 8.90
N LEU A 18 -7.37 9.91 9.68
CA LEU A 18 -7.04 9.54 11.07
C LEU A 18 -6.14 8.29 11.18
N ALA A 19 -5.65 7.77 10.05
CA ALA A 19 -4.82 6.57 10.07
C ALA A 19 -3.48 6.88 10.75
N THR A 20 -2.98 5.94 11.54
CA THR A 20 -1.65 6.03 12.17
C THR A 20 -0.60 5.26 11.39
N LYS A 21 -1.03 4.23 10.66
CA LYS A 21 -0.18 3.37 9.83
C LYS A 21 -0.85 3.07 8.50
N VAL A 22 -0.07 2.58 7.55
CA VAL A 22 -0.55 2.12 6.25
C VAL A 22 -0.12 0.69 6.07
N ARG A 23 -1.08 -0.21 5.81
CA ARG A 23 -0.77 -1.57 5.40
C ARG A 23 -0.84 -1.69 3.88
N ILE A 24 0.07 -2.47 3.33
CA ILE A 24 0.01 -2.90 1.95
C ILE A 24 -0.68 -4.26 1.93
N LEU A 25 -1.72 -4.37 1.12
CA LEU A 25 -2.48 -5.59 0.90
C LEU A 25 -2.15 -6.14 -0.48
N ALA A 26 -1.59 -7.34 -0.55
CA ALA A 26 -1.33 -8.02 -1.80
C ALA A 26 -2.30 -9.21 -1.94
N PRO A 27 -3.14 -9.25 -2.99
CA PRO A 27 -3.97 -10.44 -3.23
C PRO A 27 -3.09 -11.65 -3.59
N ALA A 28 -3.57 -12.87 -3.35
CA ALA A 28 -2.84 -14.11 -3.64
C ALA A 28 -2.47 -14.30 -5.13
N ASP A 29 -3.12 -13.54 -6.03
CA ASP A 29 -2.83 -13.50 -7.45
C ASP A 29 -1.84 -12.39 -7.84
N ALA A 30 -1.24 -11.70 -6.86
CA ALA A 30 -0.23 -10.69 -7.09
C ALA A 30 1.14 -11.28 -7.44
N CYS A 31 2.01 -10.46 -8.01
CA CYS A 31 3.38 -10.88 -8.29
C CYS A 31 4.16 -11.13 -6.98
N PRO A 32 5.25 -11.93 -7.02
CA PRO A 32 6.07 -12.21 -5.84
C PRO A 32 6.61 -10.92 -5.19
N VAL A 33 6.83 -9.86 -5.99
CA VAL A 33 7.26 -8.55 -5.48
C VAL A 33 6.18 -7.89 -4.62
N CYS A 34 4.93 -7.86 -5.08
CA CYS A 34 3.80 -7.32 -4.31
C CYS A 34 3.58 -8.09 -3.00
N THR A 35 3.74 -9.40 -3.02
CA THR A 35 3.62 -10.24 -1.82
C THR A 35 4.79 -10.02 -0.87
N ALA A 36 5.99 -9.77 -1.39
CA ALA A 36 7.18 -9.49 -0.57
C ALA A 36 7.10 -8.15 0.19
N ILE A 37 6.39 -7.16 -0.37
CA ILE A 37 6.12 -5.87 0.29
C ILE A 37 4.79 -5.87 1.08
N GLU A 38 4.11 -7.02 1.18
CA GLU A 38 2.91 -7.11 2.01
C GLU A 38 3.30 -6.93 3.48
N GLY A 39 2.69 -5.95 4.14
CA GLY A 39 3.07 -5.61 5.50
C GLY A 39 2.39 -4.35 6.01
N VAL A 40 2.63 -4.05 7.29
CA VAL A 40 2.20 -2.79 7.91
C VAL A 40 3.43 -1.89 7.99
N TYR A 41 3.32 -0.70 7.41
CA TYR A 41 4.36 0.31 7.36
C TYR A 41 3.86 1.60 8.00
N ASP A 42 4.78 2.34 8.63
CA ASP A 42 4.51 3.70 9.07
C ASP A 42 4.52 4.65 7.85
N PHE A 43 3.89 5.82 7.96
CA PHE A 43 3.79 6.76 6.82
C PHE A 43 5.14 7.19 6.23
N ASP A 44 6.18 7.20 7.05
CA ASP A 44 7.54 7.57 6.63
C ASP A 44 8.32 6.37 6.05
N ASP A 45 7.85 5.14 6.27
CA ASP A 45 8.48 3.88 5.81
C ASP A 45 7.62 3.14 4.77
N VAL A 46 6.56 3.78 4.26
CA VAL A 46 5.71 3.19 3.23
C VAL A 46 6.50 3.10 1.92
N PRO A 47 6.69 1.89 1.35
CA PRO A 47 7.28 1.77 0.03
C PRO A 47 6.31 2.29 -1.03
N GLU A 48 6.83 2.99 -2.03
CA GLU A 48 6.02 3.49 -3.15
C GLU A 48 5.51 2.32 -4.02
N LEU A 49 4.20 2.31 -4.27
CA LEU A 49 3.55 1.41 -5.21
C LEU A 49 3.44 2.10 -6.58
N PRO A 50 3.84 1.44 -7.68
CA PRO A 50 4.34 0.06 -7.80
C PRO A 50 5.82 -0.10 -7.38
N PRO A 51 6.22 -1.23 -6.75
CA PRO A 51 7.61 -1.49 -6.41
C PRO A 51 8.48 -1.66 -7.68
N GLU A 52 9.74 -1.22 -7.62
CA GLU A 52 10.69 -1.43 -8.72
C GLU A 52 10.83 -2.93 -9.03
N GLY A 53 10.54 -3.32 -10.27
CA GLY A 53 10.52 -4.73 -10.69
C GLY A 53 9.16 -5.42 -10.60
N CYS A 54 8.07 -4.70 -10.33
CA CYS A 54 6.73 -5.26 -10.41
C CYS A 54 6.45 -5.84 -11.81
N SER A 55 6.36 -7.17 -11.93
CA SER A 55 6.00 -7.85 -13.18
C SER A 55 4.49 -7.86 -13.47
N CYS A 56 3.67 -7.14 -12.70
CA CYS A 56 2.25 -7.02 -13.00
C CYS A 56 2.04 -6.12 -14.22
N ILE A 57 1.64 -6.73 -15.34
CA ILE A 57 1.26 -6.01 -16.56
C ILE A 57 0.06 -5.10 -16.23
N GLY A 58 0.25 -3.77 -16.33
CA GLY A 58 -0.81 -2.79 -16.13
C GLY A 58 -0.89 -2.14 -14.75
N GLY A 59 0.07 -2.41 -13.85
CA GLY A 59 0.18 -1.75 -12.54
C GLY A 59 0.20 -2.71 -11.36
N SER A 60 0.57 -2.21 -10.18
CA SER A 60 0.63 -3.04 -8.98
C SER A 60 -0.76 -3.49 -8.55
N ARG A 61 -0.90 -4.79 -8.24
CA ARG A 61 -2.08 -5.37 -7.58
C ARG A 61 -2.09 -5.11 -6.08
N ALA A 62 -0.96 -4.74 -5.49
CA ALA A 62 -0.92 -4.34 -4.10
C ALA A 62 -1.68 -3.03 -3.90
N THR A 63 -2.36 -2.87 -2.77
CA THR A 63 -3.14 -1.66 -2.46
C THR A 63 -2.79 -1.14 -1.08
N TYR A 64 -2.84 0.19 -0.91
CA TYR A 64 -2.72 0.80 0.42
C TYR A 64 -4.04 0.74 1.16
N ALA A 65 -4.01 0.24 2.39
CA ALA A 65 -5.11 0.30 3.32
C ALA A 65 -4.71 1.06 4.59
N PRO A 66 -5.56 1.99 5.07
CA PRO A 66 -5.32 2.67 6.34
C PRO A 66 -5.41 1.68 7.50
N VAL A 67 -4.47 1.78 8.43
CA VAL A 67 -4.56 1.12 9.74
C VAL A 67 -4.76 2.21 10.79
N LEU A 68 -5.89 2.11 11.48
CA LEU A 68 -6.20 2.89 12.66
C LEU A 68 -5.73 2.07 13.86
N ASP A 69 -4.60 2.45 14.42
CA ASP A 69 -4.13 1.96 15.72
C ASP A 69 -4.96 2.68 16.81
N GLN A 70 -6.26 2.36 16.89
CA GLN A 70 -7.06 2.70 18.06
C GLN A 70 -6.70 1.70 19.16
N TYR A 71 -5.59 1.94 19.85
CA TYR A 71 -5.46 1.47 21.23
C TYR A 71 -6.48 2.25 22.06
N GLY A 72 -7.65 1.65 22.29
CA GLY A 72 -8.62 2.15 23.25
C GLY A 72 -8.04 2.06 24.67
N PRO A 73 -8.44 2.97 25.59
CA PRO A 73 -7.99 2.95 26.99
C PRO A 73 -8.53 1.77 27.78
#